data_AF-A0A8K0HCB9-F1
#
_entry.id   AF-A0A8K0HCB9-F1
#
_cell.length_a   1.000
_cell.length_b   1.000
_cell.length_c   1.000
_cell.angle_alpha   90.00
_cell.angle_beta   90.00
_cell.angle_gamma   90.00
#
_symmetry.space_group_name_H-M   'P 1'
#
loop_
_entity.id
_entity.type
_entity.pdbx_description
1 polymer ?
#
loop_
_entity_poly.entity_id
_entity_poly.type
_entity_poly.pdbx_seq_one_letter_code
_entity_poly.pdbx_strand_id
1 'polypeptide(L)'
;MASTEGLVPITRTFLASYYDKYPFAPLSDDVSRLSSEIRSISDELLNHLPPTPGDNLLLQEVDGEVPHKIDENLWKNREHIEEILFLLERSHWPSALQQQSTLDDAELAVIFGQLKDKFQNILKFLESFQSKNSERVFNTVMTYMPQDFRGTLIRQQRERSERNKLAEVEALVNSGGSIHDRYALLWKQQMERRRQLAQLGSATGVYKTLVKYLVGVPQVLLDFIRQINDDDGPMEEQRQRYGPPLYSLTTMVLFIRLLLSLAWGRFEVGKLKREQVAVLEQAVDVYTTEFERFVRFISEVFANSPFFISAEVAGGIEARKNDDYKEISVAAGKTYEVLGIIPSASLHHKMKRRVLDSESFYKVICVPKLMTYIWDYTINWLCDHDWKL
;
A
#
# COMPACT_ATOMS: atom_id res chain seq x y z
N MET A 1 18.00 -15.95 4.52
CA MET A 1 17.20 -15.23 3.50
C MET A 1 16.15 -16.20 2.99
N ALA A 2 14.89 -15.79 2.88
CA ALA A 2 13.89 -16.64 2.24
C ALA A 2 14.26 -16.84 0.76
N SER A 3 14.16 -18.07 0.23
CA SER A 3 14.41 -18.31 -1.19
C SER A 3 13.37 -17.57 -2.02
N THR A 4 13.83 -16.84 -3.04
CA THR A 4 12.97 -16.15 -4.01
C THR A 4 12.85 -16.92 -5.32
N GLU A 5 13.46 -18.10 -5.38
CA GLU A 5 13.43 -18.98 -6.53
C GLU A 5 12.01 -19.51 -6.77
N GLY A 6 11.49 -19.33 -7.99
CA GLY A 6 10.14 -19.76 -8.35
C GLY A 6 9.01 -18.84 -7.87
N LEU A 7 9.32 -17.72 -7.20
CA LEU A 7 8.33 -16.70 -6.84
C LEU A 7 8.11 -15.68 -7.97
N VAL A 8 6.87 -15.23 -8.11
CA VAL A 8 6.47 -14.15 -9.00
C VAL A 8 5.61 -13.12 -8.24
N PRO A 9 5.51 -11.88 -8.73
CA PRO A 9 4.59 -10.89 -8.16
C PRO A 9 3.16 -11.44 -8.09
N ILE A 10 2.43 -11.05 -7.04
CA ILE A 10 1.02 -11.38 -6.92
C ILE A 10 0.22 -10.86 -8.11
N THR A 11 -0.74 -11.65 -8.59
CA THR A 11 -1.59 -11.29 -9.73
C THR A 11 -2.99 -10.90 -9.28
N ARG A 12 -3.69 -10.12 -10.10
CA ARG A 12 -5.09 -9.75 -9.86
C ARG A 12 -6.00 -10.98 -9.77
N THR A 13 -5.84 -11.94 -10.67
CA THR A 13 -6.60 -13.21 -10.69
C THR A 13 -6.42 -14.02 -9.41
N PHE A 14 -5.19 -14.09 -8.90
CA PHE A 14 -4.94 -14.74 -7.62
C PHE A 14 -5.66 -14.00 -6.49
N LEU A 15 -5.54 -12.67 -6.44
CA LEU A 15 -6.21 -11.84 -5.42
C LEU A 15 -7.73 -12.00 -5.44
N ALA A 16 -8.34 -12.09 -6.60
CA ALA A 16 -9.79 -12.30 -6.72
C ALA A 16 -10.22 -13.58 -5.98
N SER A 17 -9.56 -14.71 -6.28
CA SER A 17 -9.82 -15.99 -5.62
C SER A 17 -9.40 -16.02 -4.14
N TYR A 18 -8.36 -15.28 -3.78
CA TYR A 18 -7.87 -15.20 -2.42
C TYR A 18 -8.85 -14.41 -1.53
N TYR A 19 -9.36 -13.30 -2.04
CA TYR A 19 -10.32 -12.44 -1.35
C TYR A 19 -11.72 -13.04 -1.22
N ASP A 20 -12.04 -14.12 -1.93
CA ASP A 20 -13.28 -14.88 -1.66
C ASP A 20 -13.34 -15.44 -0.24
N LYS A 21 -12.18 -15.60 0.41
CA LYS A 21 -12.06 -16.03 1.81
C LYS A 21 -12.26 -14.88 2.81
N TYR A 22 -12.32 -13.64 2.31
CA TYR A 22 -12.40 -12.42 3.11
C TYR A 22 -13.63 -11.59 2.68
N PRO A 23 -14.87 -12.09 2.83
CA PRO A 23 -16.04 -11.29 2.55
C PRO A 23 -16.17 -10.16 3.57
N PHE A 24 -16.31 -8.93 3.10
CA PHE A 24 -16.75 -7.83 3.97
C PHE A 24 -18.28 -7.83 4.03
N ALA A 25 -18.84 -7.87 5.24
CA ALA A 25 -20.27 -7.73 5.42
C ALA A 25 -20.71 -6.32 4.98
N PRO A 26 -21.89 -6.16 4.32
CA PRO A 26 -22.39 -4.86 3.94
C PRO A 26 -22.41 -3.87 5.12
N LEU A 27 -22.24 -2.59 4.82
CA LEU A 27 -22.45 -1.52 5.78
C LEU A 27 -23.89 -1.52 6.27
N SER A 28 -24.12 -1.03 7.50
CA SER A 28 -25.47 -0.72 7.96
C SER A 28 -26.20 0.21 6.98
N ASP A 29 -27.49 -0.04 6.74
CA ASP A 29 -28.36 0.84 5.96
C ASP A 29 -28.40 2.27 6.53
N ASP A 30 -28.12 2.41 7.83
CA ASP A 30 -28.00 3.70 8.51
C ASP A 30 -26.90 4.59 7.92
N VAL A 31 -25.84 4.03 7.31
CA VAL A 31 -24.79 4.84 6.68
C VAL A 31 -25.40 5.69 5.55
N SER A 32 -26.20 5.07 4.68
CA SER A 32 -26.83 5.76 3.55
C SER A 32 -27.94 6.70 4.01
N ARG A 33 -28.79 6.23 4.94
CA ARG A 33 -29.88 7.00 5.51
C ARG A 33 -29.38 8.27 6.21
N LEU A 34 -28.47 8.13 7.16
CA LEU A 34 -27.94 9.27 7.94
C LEU A 34 -27.09 10.20 7.10
N SER A 35 -26.34 9.69 6.11
CA SER A 35 -25.65 10.55 5.14
C SER A 35 -26.63 11.46 4.38
N SER A 36 -27.77 10.90 3.95
CA SER A 36 -28.81 11.65 3.26
C SER A 36 -29.48 12.68 4.18
N GLU A 37 -29.78 12.30 5.42
CA GLU A 37 -30.36 13.20 6.43
C GLU A 37 -29.42 14.36 6.78
N ILE A 38 -28.13 14.08 7.03
CA ILE A 38 -27.12 15.12 7.29
C ILE A 38 -26.97 16.06 6.09
N ARG A 39 -26.96 15.52 4.87
CA ARG A 39 -26.89 16.35 3.66
C ARG A 39 -28.12 17.25 3.55
N SER A 40 -29.31 16.72 3.80
CA SER A 40 -30.55 17.51 3.80
C SER A 40 -30.53 18.64 4.85
N ILE A 41 -30.00 18.39 6.05
CA ILE A 41 -29.85 19.42 7.08
C ILE A 41 -28.84 20.49 6.63
N SER A 42 -27.74 20.08 6.01
CA SER A 42 -26.73 20.99 5.46
C SER A 42 -27.33 21.89 4.37
N ASP A 43 -28.16 21.33 3.49
CA ASP A 43 -28.84 22.07 2.43
C ASP A 43 -29.88 23.06 3.01
N GLU A 44 -30.62 22.70 4.07
CA GLU A 44 -31.50 23.63 4.81
C GLU A 44 -30.70 24.84 5.33
N LEU A 45 -29.53 24.61 5.94
CA LEU A 45 -28.66 25.69 6.44
C LEU A 45 -28.14 26.60 5.33
N LEU A 46 -27.81 26.05 4.16
CA LEU A 46 -27.34 26.80 3.00
C LEU A 46 -28.45 27.65 2.36
N ASN A 47 -29.70 27.21 2.43
CA ASN A 47 -30.84 27.97 1.92
C ASN A 47 -31.13 29.24 2.77
N HIS A 48 -30.75 29.24 4.05
CA HIS A 48 -30.96 30.38 4.93
C HIS A 48 -29.86 31.44 4.82
N LEU A 49 -28.61 31.05 4.55
CA LEU A 49 -27.49 31.98 4.38
C LEU A 49 -26.53 31.51 3.27
N PRO A 50 -26.09 32.42 2.39
CA PRO A 50 -25.16 32.09 1.32
C PRO A 50 -23.84 31.52 1.88
N PRO A 51 -23.21 30.57 1.17
CA PRO A 51 -21.96 29.97 1.60
C PRO A 51 -20.82 30.98 1.65
N THR A 52 -20.00 30.89 2.70
CA THR A 52 -18.74 31.63 2.79
C THR A 52 -17.73 31.11 1.76
N PRO A 53 -16.63 31.83 1.47
CA PRO A 53 -15.55 31.29 0.64
C PRO A 53 -14.98 29.96 1.15
N GLY A 54 -14.91 29.78 2.48
CA GLY A 54 -14.51 28.51 3.10
C GLY A 54 -15.54 27.41 2.88
N ASP A 55 -16.83 27.72 3.02
CA ASP A 55 -17.93 26.77 2.76
C ASP A 55 -17.86 26.28 1.30
N ASN A 56 -17.56 27.18 0.35
CA ASN A 56 -17.47 26.82 -1.08
C ASN A 56 -16.36 25.81 -1.38
N LEU A 57 -15.20 25.91 -0.71
CA LEU A 57 -14.11 24.92 -0.88
C LEU A 57 -14.54 23.55 -0.36
N LEU A 58 -15.20 23.51 0.80
CA LEU A 58 -15.70 22.26 1.37
C LEU A 58 -16.86 21.67 0.55
N LEU A 59 -17.70 22.51 -0.06
CA LEU A 59 -18.76 22.07 -0.97
C LEU A 59 -18.20 21.51 -2.27
N GLN A 60 -17.16 22.12 -2.85
CA GLN A 60 -16.47 21.54 -4.01
C GLN A 60 -15.88 20.16 -3.71
N GLU A 61 -15.36 19.97 -2.49
CA GLU A 61 -14.86 18.68 -2.04
C GLU A 61 -15.99 17.65 -1.87
N VAL A 62 -17.14 18.08 -1.34
CA VAL A 62 -18.36 17.26 -1.22
C VAL A 62 -18.91 16.81 -2.58
N ASP A 63 -18.88 17.71 -3.57
CA ASP A 63 -19.34 17.42 -4.93
C ASP A 63 -18.29 16.67 -5.77
N GLY A 64 -17.09 16.50 -5.22
CA GLY A 64 -15.97 15.80 -5.86
C GLY A 64 -16.01 14.28 -5.69
N GLU A 65 -15.16 13.60 -6.45
CA GLU A 65 -14.96 12.15 -6.29
C GLU A 65 -14.09 11.86 -5.07
N VAL A 66 -14.51 10.87 -4.28
CA VAL A 66 -13.68 10.36 -3.18
C VAL A 66 -12.46 9.62 -3.73
N PRO A 67 -11.29 9.68 -3.05
CA PRO A 67 -10.10 9.01 -3.54
C PRO A 67 -10.30 7.50 -3.73
N HIS A 68 -9.97 7.00 -4.92
CA HIS A 68 -10.11 5.59 -5.27
C HIS A 68 -9.10 4.69 -4.55
N LYS A 69 -7.87 5.17 -4.32
CA LYS A 69 -6.82 4.38 -3.67
C LYS A 69 -7.11 4.25 -2.18
N ILE A 70 -7.18 3.00 -1.68
CA ILE A 70 -7.52 2.69 -0.28
C ILE A 70 -6.64 3.48 0.71
N ASP A 71 -5.33 3.59 0.46
CA ASP A 71 -4.45 4.29 1.39
C ASP A 71 -4.63 5.81 1.35
N GLU A 72 -4.80 6.38 0.16
CA GLU A 72 -5.16 7.80 -0.01
C GLU A 72 -6.48 8.13 0.69
N ASN A 73 -7.47 7.25 0.54
CA ASN A 73 -8.77 7.40 1.15
C ASN A 73 -8.71 7.29 2.70
N LEU A 74 -7.90 6.39 3.24
CA LEU A 74 -7.66 6.33 4.69
C LEU A 74 -6.97 7.59 5.21
N TRP A 75 -6.04 8.18 4.45
CA TRP A 75 -5.47 9.50 4.78
C TRP A 75 -6.53 10.59 4.74
N LYS A 76 -7.45 10.54 3.77
CA LYS A 76 -8.57 11.48 3.65
C LYS A 76 -9.53 11.41 4.83
N ASN A 77 -9.87 10.20 5.29
CA ASN A 77 -10.66 10.02 6.51
C ASN A 77 -9.96 10.64 7.72
N ARG A 78 -8.64 10.43 7.85
CA ARG A 78 -7.86 11.00 8.95
C ARG A 78 -7.85 12.54 8.90
N GLU A 79 -7.73 13.13 7.71
CA GLU A 79 -7.86 14.59 7.51
C GLU A 79 -9.22 15.09 8.00
N HIS A 80 -10.32 14.48 7.55
CA HIS A 80 -11.66 14.88 7.96
C HIS A 80 -11.91 14.70 9.46
N ILE A 81 -11.42 13.62 10.06
CA ILE A 81 -11.50 13.41 11.50
C ILE A 81 -10.77 14.52 12.26
N GLU A 82 -9.56 14.90 11.83
CA GLU A 82 -8.80 15.98 12.48
C GLU A 82 -9.44 17.36 12.29
N GLU A 83 -10.01 17.63 11.12
CA GLU A 83 -10.78 18.84 10.85
C GLU A 83 -12.04 18.92 11.74
N ILE A 84 -12.74 17.80 11.93
CA ILE A 84 -13.88 17.73 12.86
C ILE A 84 -13.40 17.96 14.30
N LEU A 85 -12.29 17.35 14.71
CA LEU A 85 -11.73 17.58 16.04
C LEU A 85 -11.34 19.03 16.26
N PHE A 86 -10.82 19.70 15.23
CA PHE A 86 -10.53 21.13 15.27
C PHE A 86 -11.81 21.95 15.54
N LEU A 87 -12.90 21.66 14.82
CA LEU A 87 -14.20 22.32 15.02
C LEU A 87 -14.80 22.03 16.41
N LEU A 88 -14.62 20.81 16.92
CA LEU A 88 -15.12 20.37 18.23
C LEU A 88 -14.23 20.83 19.40
N GLU A 89 -13.08 21.42 19.14
CA GLU A 89 -12.25 22.00 20.20
C GLU A 89 -12.90 23.26 20.77
N ARG A 90 -12.98 23.37 22.10
CA ARG A 90 -13.76 24.43 22.76
C ARG A 90 -13.31 25.84 22.37
N SER A 91 -12.02 26.03 22.09
CA SER A 91 -11.47 27.32 21.63
C SER A 91 -12.02 27.78 20.29
N HIS A 92 -12.52 26.86 19.46
CA HIS A 92 -13.06 27.15 18.13
C HIS A 92 -14.59 27.17 18.10
N TRP A 93 -15.24 26.96 19.23
CA TRP A 93 -16.71 27.06 19.31
C TRP A 93 -17.18 28.50 19.11
N PRO A 94 -18.43 28.71 18.65
CA PRO A 94 -19.07 30.03 18.69
C PRO A 94 -19.06 30.61 20.11
N SER A 95 -18.87 31.92 20.24
CA SER A 95 -18.71 32.57 21.55
C SER A 95 -19.88 32.32 22.50
N ALA A 96 -21.12 32.29 21.98
CA ALA A 96 -22.31 31.95 22.76
C ALA A 96 -22.25 30.53 23.34
N LEU A 97 -21.79 29.55 22.55
CA LEU A 97 -21.63 28.16 23.00
C LEU A 97 -20.47 28.00 24.01
N GLN A 98 -19.37 28.75 23.83
CA GLN A 98 -18.26 28.75 24.79
C GLN A 98 -18.67 29.23 26.19
N GLN A 99 -19.51 30.26 26.22
CA GLN A 99 -20.02 30.89 27.45
C GLN A 99 -21.17 30.11 28.09
N GLN A 100 -21.76 29.14 27.37
CA GLN A 100 -22.91 28.35 27.82
C GLN A 100 -24.04 29.26 28.31
N SER A 101 -24.37 30.27 27.51
CA SER A 101 -25.27 31.37 27.91
C SER A 101 -26.71 30.91 28.16
N THR A 102 -27.09 29.72 27.69
CA THR A 102 -28.42 29.11 27.89
C THR A 102 -28.31 27.64 28.33
N LEU A 103 -29.41 27.08 28.85
CA LEU A 103 -29.47 25.65 29.20
C LEU A 103 -29.23 24.77 27.97
N ASP A 104 -29.82 25.13 26.83
CA ASP A 104 -29.63 24.43 25.56
C ASP A 104 -28.15 24.45 25.13
N ASP A 105 -27.42 25.55 25.37
CA ASP A 105 -25.99 25.63 25.06
C ASP A 105 -25.15 24.72 25.97
N ALA A 106 -25.56 24.55 27.22
CA ALA A 106 -24.89 23.63 28.15
C ALA A 106 -25.12 22.16 27.72
N GLU A 107 -26.33 21.81 27.28
CA GLU A 107 -26.62 20.47 26.74
C GLU A 107 -25.84 20.18 25.46
N LEU A 108 -25.83 21.13 24.52
CA LEU A 108 -25.03 21.04 23.30
C LEU A 108 -23.54 20.86 23.60
N ALA A 109 -23.00 21.60 24.57
CA ALA A 109 -21.60 21.48 24.97
C ALA A 109 -21.25 20.07 25.46
N VAL A 110 -22.16 19.41 26.20
CA VAL A 110 -21.97 18.01 26.64
C VAL A 110 -21.95 17.07 25.44
N ILE A 111 -22.91 17.20 24.52
CA ILE A 111 -22.99 16.38 23.32
C ILE A 111 -21.72 16.54 22.47
N PHE A 112 -21.30 17.76 22.17
CA PHE A 112 -20.09 18.00 21.37
C PHE A 112 -18.81 17.49 22.05
N GLY A 113 -18.74 17.54 23.39
CA GLY A 113 -17.68 16.89 24.15
C GLY A 113 -17.63 15.38 23.92
N GLN A 114 -18.78 14.70 23.95
CA GLN A 114 -18.87 13.27 23.67
C GLN A 114 -18.53 12.92 22.21
N LEU A 115 -18.98 13.73 21.25
CA LEU A 115 -18.62 13.54 19.84
C LEU A 115 -17.10 13.68 19.64
N LYS A 116 -16.48 14.66 20.30
CA LYS A 116 -15.03 14.86 20.28
C LYS A 116 -14.30 13.61 20.78
N ASP A 117 -14.72 13.05 21.91
CA ASP A 117 -14.11 11.84 22.46
C ASP A 117 -14.19 10.65 21.48
N LYS A 118 -15.33 10.47 20.81
CA LYS A 118 -15.52 9.43 19.77
C LYS A 118 -14.55 9.63 18.61
N PHE A 119 -14.43 10.85 18.09
CA PHE A 119 -13.47 11.17 17.01
C PHE A 119 -12.00 11.03 17.43
N GLN A 120 -11.66 11.37 18.68
CA GLN A 120 -10.30 11.18 19.19
C GLN A 120 -9.94 9.69 19.29
N ASN A 121 -10.88 8.86 19.72
CA ASN A 121 -10.69 7.42 19.83
C ASN A 121 -10.47 6.78 18.45
N ILE A 122 -11.33 7.11 17.47
CA ILE A 122 -11.18 6.55 16.12
C ILE A 122 -9.92 7.07 15.42
N LEU A 123 -9.51 8.32 15.65
CA LEU A 123 -8.24 8.86 15.14
C LEU A 123 -7.05 8.05 15.64
N LYS A 124 -6.96 7.84 16.97
CA LYS A 124 -5.88 7.04 17.59
C LYS A 124 -5.86 5.61 17.05
N PHE A 125 -7.04 5.03 16.84
CA PHE A 125 -7.16 3.70 16.25
C PHE A 125 -6.60 3.65 14.82
N LEU A 126 -6.98 4.61 13.97
CA LEU A 126 -6.50 4.73 12.60
C LEU A 126 -4.99 4.99 12.54
N GLU A 127 -4.45 5.86 13.39
CA GLU A 127 -3.01 6.12 13.51
C GLU A 127 -2.23 4.85 13.91
N SER A 128 -2.74 4.11 14.89
CA SER A 128 -2.15 2.84 15.32
C SER A 128 -2.14 1.83 14.16
N PHE A 129 -3.24 1.73 13.43
CA PHE A 129 -3.34 0.88 12.24
C PHE A 129 -2.31 1.26 11.17
N GLN A 130 -2.23 2.54 10.78
CA GLN A 130 -1.30 3.02 9.75
C GLN A 130 0.16 2.77 10.14
N SER A 131 0.51 3.03 11.39
CA SER A 131 1.87 2.79 11.92
C SER A 131 2.22 1.30 11.89
N LYS A 132 1.36 0.43 12.45
CA LYS A 132 1.56 -1.03 12.45
C LYS A 132 1.63 -1.61 11.05
N ASN A 133 0.78 -1.14 10.14
CA ASN A 133 0.77 -1.60 8.75
C ASN A 133 2.08 -1.22 8.03
N SER A 134 2.56 0.02 8.20
CA SER A 134 3.84 0.48 7.64
C SER A 134 5.02 -0.36 8.15
N GLU A 135 5.05 -0.65 9.46
CA GLU A 135 6.07 -1.51 10.05
C GLU A 135 6.00 -2.94 9.52
N ARG A 136 4.80 -3.52 9.40
CA ARG A 136 4.61 -4.88 8.86
C ARG A 136 5.08 -4.98 7.41
N VAL A 137 4.73 -4.02 6.56
CA VAL A 137 5.20 -3.96 5.17
C VAL A 137 6.72 -3.91 5.13
N PHE A 138 7.32 -3.02 5.94
CA PHE A 138 8.78 -2.91 6.01
C PHE A 138 9.45 -4.21 6.46
N ASN A 139 8.94 -4.84 7.53
CA ASN A 139 9.48 -6.10 8.05
C ASN A 139 9.34 -7.24 7.02
N THR A 140 8.23 -7.28 6.29
CA THR A 140 8.01 -8.24 5.19
C THR A 140 9.00 -8.03 4.06
N VAL A 141 9.29 -6.78 3.67
CA VAL A 141 10.35 -6.52 2.68
C VAL A 141 11.70 -6.98 3.21
N MET A 142 11.99 -6.72 4.49
CA MET A 142 13.27 -7.08 5.11
C MET A 142 13.52 -8.59 5.20
N THR A 143 12.51 -9.47 5.12
CA THR A 143 12.73 -10.93 5.08
C THR A 143 13.44 -11.40 3.80
N TYR A 144 13.30 -10.63 2.74
CA TYR A 144 13.88 -10.90 1.42
C TYR A 144 15.19 -10.13 1.16
N MET A 145 15.55 -9.19 2.05
CA MET A 145 16.78 -8.43 1.95
C MET A 145 17.98 -9.21 2.54
N PRO A 146 19.22 -8.93 2.08
CA PRO A 146 20.43 -9.45 2.71
C PRO A 146 20.50 -9.06 4.20
N GLN A 147 20.84 -10.03 5.06
CA GLN A 147 20.98 -9.83 6.51
C GLN A 147 22.38 -9.39 6.94
N ASP A 148 23.16 -8.85 6.00
CA ASP A 148 24.49 -8.32 6.23
C ASP A 148 24.43 -6.79 6.43
N PHE A 149 25.60 -6.13 6.40
CA PHE A 149 25.72 -4.68 6.59
C PHE A 149 24.79 -3.87 5.67
N ARG A 150 24.39 -4.40 4.51
CA ARG A 150 23.50 -3.72 3.56
C ARG A 150 22.08 -3.59 4.10
N GLY A 151 21.58 -4.62 4.79
CA GLY A 151 20.29 -4.56 5.47
C GLY A 151 20.27 -3.50 6.58
N THR A 152 21.38 -3.36 7.32
CA THR A 152 21.56 -2.31 8.33
C THR A 152 21.58 -0.91 7.71
N LEU A 153 22.28 -0.72 6.59
CA LEU A 153 22.31 0.56 5.88
C LEU A 153 20.91 0.99 5.39
N ILE A 154 20.10 0.05 4.87
CA ILE A 154 18.72 0.34 4.44
C ILE A 154 17.85 0.77 5.61
N ARG A 155 17.98 0.11 6.77
CA ARG A 155 17.26 0.52 8.01
C ARG A 155 17.66 1.94 8.42
N GLN A 156 18.96 2.24 8.48
CA GLN A 156 19.45 3.57 8.83
C GLN A 156 19.01 4.64 7.84
N GLN A 157 19.00 4.32 6.54
CA GLN A 157 18.52 5.23 5.50
C GLN A 157 17.03 5.53 5.66
N ARG A 158 16.20 4.50 5.93
CA ARG A 158 14.78 4.68 6.24
C ARG A 158 14.59 5.58 7.44
N GLU A 159 15.25 5.29 8.56
CA GLU A 159 15.12 6.08 9.78
C GLU A 159 15.49 7.55 9.56
N ARG A 160 16.60 7.81 8.84
CA ARG A 160 17.01 9.18 8.52
C ARG A 160 15.99 9.88 7.62
N SER A 161 15.49 9.19 6.60
CA SER A 161 14.48 9.73 5.70
C SER A 161 13.17 10.05 6.44
N GLU A 162 12.69 9.15 7.31
CA GLU A 162 11.47 9.40 8.09
C GLU A 162 11.66 10.54 9.09
N ARG A 163 12.83 10.65 9.75
CA ARG A 163 13.13 11.80 10.62
C ARG A 163 13.11 13.13 9.86
N ASN A 164 13.70 13.18 8.67
CA ASN A 164 13.71 14.41 7.84
C ASN A 164 12.29 14.80 7.40
N LYS A 165 11.47 13.82 7.00
CA LYS A 165 10.07 14.05 6.62
C LYS A 165 9.21 14.53 7.78
N LEU A 166 9.42 13.97 8.97
CA LEU A 166 8.77 14.43 10.20
C LEU A 166 9.17 15.87 10.53
N ALA A 167 10.45 16.21 10.41
CA ALA A 167 10.92 17.59 10.62
C ALA A 167 10.29 18.59 9.63
N GLU A 168 10.05 18.19 8.38
CA GLU A 168 9.36 19.03 7.38
C GLU A 168 7.89 19.27 7.78
N VAL A 169 7.21 18.23 8.26
CA VAL A 169 5.84 18.33 8.79
C VAL A 169 5.79 19.22 10.03
N GLU A 170 6.71 19.05 10.98
CA GLU A 170 6.81 19.89 12.17
C GLU A 170 7.09 21.34 11.81
N ALA A 171 7.98 21.60 10.85
CA ALA A 171 8.26 22.95 10.37
C ALA A 171 7.01 23.62 9.76
N LEU A 172 6.25 22.88 8.95
CA LEU A 172 5.00 23.35 8.38
C LEU A 172 3.98 23.71 9.48
N VAL A 173 3.76 22.82 10.43
CA VAL A 173 2.84 23.05 11.56
C VAL A 173 3.30 24.26 12.39
N ASN A 174 4.58 24.34 12.72
CA ASN A 174 5.15 25.46 13.49
C ASN A 174 5.08 26.80 12.75
N SER A 175 5.04 26.78 11.41
CA SER A 175 4.85 27.97 10.58
C SER A 175 3.38 28.40 10.43
N GLY A 176 2.45 27.68 11.06
CA GLY A 176 1.00 27.96 10.99
C GLY A 176 0.30 27.30 9.80
N GLY A 177 0.89 26.26 9.21
CA GLY A 177 0.24 25.47 8.17
C GLY A 177 -1.08 24.85 8.65
N SER A 178 -2.07 24.81 7.76
CA SER A 178 -3.38 24.23 8.06
C SER A 178 -3.30 22.70 8.17
N ILE A 179 -4.36 22.09 8.71
CA ILE A 179 -4.52 20.63 8.71
C ILE A 179 -4.45 20.12 7.26
N HIS A 180 -5.17 20.76 6.34
CA HIS A 180 -5.10 20.46 4.92
C HIS A 180 -3.67 20.51 4.36
N ASP A 181 -2.90 21.56 4.64
CA ASP A 181 -1.50 21.68 4.17
C ASP A 181 -0.63 20.51 4.64
N ARG A 182 -0.82 20.09 5.90
CA ARG A 182 -0.11 18.93 6.46
C ARG A 182 -0.47 17.65 5.72
N TYR A 183 -1.75 17.41 5.43
CA TYR A 183 -2.18 16.21 4.70
C TYR A 183 -1.73 16.23 3.24
N ALA A 184 -1.76 17.39 2.58
CA ALA A 184 -1.18 17.57 1.25
C ALA A 184 0.32 17.27 1.23
N LEU A 185 1.07 17.71 2.24
CA LEU A 185 2.50 17.38 2.38
C LEU A 185 2.74 15.89 2.60
N LEU A 186 2.00 15.25 3.51
CA LEU A 186 2.12 13.82 3.78
C LEU A 186 1.83 12.99 2.51
N TRP A 187 0.81 13.38 1.75
CA TRP A 187 0.49 12.72 0.48
C TRP A 187 1.59 12.94 -0.56
N LYS A 188 2.10 14.16 -0.69
CA LYS A 188 3.25 14.47 -1.56
C LYS A 188 4.45 13.60 -1.21
N GLN A 189 4.80 13.49 0.07
CA GLN A 189 5.90 12.64 0.54
C GLN A 189 5.64 11.16 0.21
N GLN A 190 4.39 10.68 0.32
CA GLN A 190 4.02 9.31 -0.02
C GLN A 190 4.14 9.04 -1.53
N MET A 191 3.69 9.98 -2.37
CA MET A 191 3.81 9.88 -3.82
C MET A 191 5.26 9.95 -4.29
N GLU A 192 6.10 10.74 -3.64
CA GLU A 192 7.53 10.79 -3.93
C GLU A 192 8.21 9.45 -3.60
N ARG A 193 7.88 8.82 -2.47
CA ARG A 193 8.35 7.46 -2.13
C ARG A 193 7.97 6.47 -3.24
N ARG A 194 6.70 6.50 -3.68
CA ARG A 194 6.20 5.63 -4.75
C ARG A 194 6.91 5.86 -6.07
N ARG A 195 7.20 7.12 -6.42
CA ARG A 195 7.92 7.50 -7.64
C ARG A 195 9.36 7.01 -7.63
N GLN A 196 10.07 7.20 -6.52
CA GLN A 196 11.44 6.71 -6.34
C GLN A 196 11.49 5.18 -6.44
N LEU A 197 10.54 4.48 -5.82
CA LEU A 197 10.42 3.03 -5.91
C LEU A 197 10.13 2.56 -7.34
N ALA A 198 9.21 3.21 -8.05
CA ALA A 198 8.91 2.89 -9.45
C ALA A 198 10.14 3.09 -10.34
N GLN A 199 10.92 4.17 -10.14
CA GLN A 199 12.16 4.43 -10.86
C GLN A 199 13.23 3.35 -10.61
N LEU A 200 13.31 2.80 -9.40
CA LEU A 200 14.17 1.66 -9.08
C LEU A 200 13.71 0.38 -9.81
N GLY A 201 12.40 0.15 -9.89
CA GLY A 201 11.82 -0.99 -10.61
C GLY A 201 11.94 -0.89 -12.15
N SER A 202 11.91 0.34 -12.69
CA SER A 202 12.04 0.62 -14.13
C SER A 202 13.49 0.85 -14.59
N ALA A 203 14.45 0.94 -13.67
CA ALA A 203 15.85 1.15 -14.02
C ALA A 203 16.35 0.00 -14.91
N THR A 204 16.89 0.33 -16.08
CA THR A 204 17.51 -0.60 -17.03
C THR A 204 19.03 -0.41 -17.06
N GLY A 205 19.78 -1.46 -17.41
CA GLY A 205 21.23 -1.38 -17.64
C GLY A 205 22.08 -1.36 -16.35
N VAL A 206 23.19 -0.62 -16.37
CA VAL A 206 24.27 -0.64 -15.36
C VAL A 206 23.77 -0.30 -13.95
N TYR A 207 22.78 0.58 -13.81
CA TYR A 207 22.18 0.93 -12.51
C TYR A 207 21.35 -0.22 -11.90
N LYS A 208 20.63 -0.99 -12.72
CA LYS A 208 19.94 -2.22 -12.29
C LYS A 208 20.94 -3.29 -11.86
N THR A 209 22.05 -3.41 -12.59
CA THR A 209 23.16 -4.31 -12.25
C THR A 209 23.82 -3.87 -10.95
N LEU A 210 24.04 -2.57 -10.73
CA LEU A 210 24.59 -2.03 -9.48
C LEU A 210 23.63 -2.26 -8.29
N VAL A 211 22.32 -2.02 -8.41
CA VAL A 211 21.37 -2.30 -7.32
C VAL A 211 21.28 -3.81 -7.03
N LYS A 212 21.28 -4.65 -8.06
CA LYS A 212 21.27 -6.12 -7.92
C LYS A 212 22.56 -6.66 -7.27
N TYR A 213 23.73 -6.16 -7.67
CA TYR A 213 25.03 -6.65 -7.19
C TYR A 213 25.53 -5.95 -5.91
N LEU A 214 25.33 -4.64 -5.75
CA LEU A 214 25.73 -3.91 -4.53
C LEU A 214 24.74 -4.10 -3.39
N VAL A 215 23.42 -4.14 -3.66
CA VAL A 215 22.39 -4.13 -2.61
C VAL A 215 21.73 -5.50 -2.42
N GLY A 216 21.83 -6.42 -3.38
CA GLY A 216 21.32 -7.79 -3.27
C GLY A 216 19.80 -7.89 -3.26
N VAL A 217 19.09 -6.91 -3.83
CA VAL A 217 17.62 -6.89 -3.89
C VAL A 217 17.11 -7.97 -4.86
N PRO A 218 16.24 -8.90 -4.43
CA PRO A 218 15.64 -9.90 -5.32
C PRO A 218 14.86 -9.29 -6.50
N GLN A 219 14.99 -9.88 -7.68
CA GLN A 219 14.31 -9.39 -8.90
C GLN A 219 12.79 -9.37 -8.75
N VAL A 220 12.21 -10.38 -8.06
CA VAL A 220 10.76 -10.47 -7.82
C VAL A 220 10.21 -9.27 -7.03
N LEU A 221 11.00 -8.69 -6.12
CA LEU A 221 10.63 -7.47 -5.39
C LEU A 221 10.59 -6.26 -6.33
N LEU A 222 11.56 -6.14 -7.25
CA LEU A 222 11.59 -5.05 -8.23
C LEU A 222 10.42 -5.16 -9.21
N ASP A 223 10.07 -6.38 -9.63
CA ASP A 223 8.95 -6.65 -10.52
C ASP A 223 7.61 -6.31 -9.85
N PHE A 224 7.46 -6.64 -8.56
CA PHE A 224 6.30 -6.26 -7.75
C PHE A 224 6.18 -4.74 -7.59
N ILE A 225 7.29 -4.04 -7.26
CA ILE A 225 7.30 -2.58 -7.11
C ILE A 225 6.91 -1.87 -8.41
N ARG A 226 7.28 -2.43 -9.57
CA ARG A 226 6.87 -1.88 -10.87
C ARG A 226 5.35 -1.95 -11.08
N GLN A 227 4.70 -2.99 -10.56
CA GLN A 227 3.26 -3.25 -10.74
C GLN A 227 2.38 -2.66 -9.63
N ILE A 228 2.95 -2.28 -8.48
CA ILE A 228 2.16 -1.83 -7.31
C ILE A 228 1.43 -0.49 -7.54
N ASN A 229 1.96 0.35 -8.42
CA ASN A 229 1.39 1.66 -8.74
C ASN A 229 0.57 1.64 -10.04
N ASP A 230 0.48 0.48 -10.72
CA ASP A 230 -0.36 0.32 -11.90
C ASP A 230 -1.82 0.46 -11.49
N ASP A 231 -2.56 1.33 -12.17
CA ASP A 231 -3.97 1.58 -11.86
C ASP A 231 -4.83 0.37 -12.23
N ASP A 232 -4.38 -0.48 -13.16
CA ASP A 232 -4.97 -1.79 -13.48
C ASP A 232 -4.22 -2.97 -12.82
N GLY A 233 -3.31 -2.64 -11.90
CA GLY A 233 -2.45 -3.61 -11.23
C GLY A 233 -3.21 -4.56 -10.29
N PRO A 234 -2.50 -5.51 -9.64
CA PRO A 234 -3.10 -6.46 -8.70
C PRO A 234 -3.91 -5.79 -7.59
N MET A 235 -3.51 -4.59 -7.17
CA MET A 235 -4.19 -3.84 -6.12
C MET A 235 -5.55 -3.29 -6.54
N GLU A 236 -5.88 -3.25 -7.83
CA GLU A 236 -7.20 -2.83 -8.31
C GLU A 236 -8.30 -3.81 -7.86
N GLU A 237 -7.99 -5.10 -7.72
CA GLU A 237 -8.92 -6.07 -7.15
C GLU A 237 -9.36 -5.69 -5.73
N GLN A 238 -8.40 -5.19 -4.95
CA GLN A 238 -8.68 -4.73 -3.60
C GLN A 238 -9.58 -3.49 -3.60
N ARG A 239 -9.32 -2.54 -4.51
CA ARG A 239 -10.11 -1.30 -4.62
C ARG A 239 -11.53 -1.60 -5.05
N GLN A 240 -11.72 -2.48 -6.04
CA GLN A 240 -13.05 -2.87 -6.49
C GLN A 240 -13.87 -3.57 -5.39
N ARG A 241 -13.22 -4.43 -4.61
CA ARG A 241 -13.93 -5.25 -3.61
C ARG A 241 -14.20 -4.52 -2.30
N TYR A 242 -13.26 -3.71 -1.82
CA TYR A 242 -13.33 -3.08 -0.49
C TYR A 242 -13.36 -1.55 -0.54
N GLY A 243 -13.18 -0.95 -1.71
CA GLY A 243 -13.32 0.48 -1.92
C GLY A 243 -14.73 1.00 -1.64
N PRO A 244 -15.81 0.44 -2.23
CA PRO A 244 -17.15 1.00 -2.10
C PRO A 244 -17.64 1.22 -0.66
N PRO A 245 -17.42 0.29 0.29
CA PRO A 245 -17.71 0.55 1.70
C PRO A 245 -16.91 1.74 2.27
N LEU A 246 -15.60 1.78 2.02
CA LEU A 246 -14.73 2.86 2.52
C LEU A 246 -15.11 4.23 1.90
N TYR A 247 -15.44 4.26 0.61
CA TYR A 247 -15.90 5.44 -0.11
C TYR A 247 -17.16 6.01 0.55
N SER A 248 -18.13 5.14 0.85
CA SER A 248 -19.37 5.53 1.54
C SER A 248 -19.11 6.13 2.92
N LEU A 249 -18.20 5.52 3.69
CA LEU A 249 -17.80 6.05 5.01
C LEU A 249 -17.06 7.40 4.91
N THR A 250 -16.27 7.58 3.86
CA THR A 250 -15.55 8.84 3.58
C THR A 250 -16.54 9.97 3.27
N THR A 251 -17.53 9.68 2.44
CA THR A 251 -18.62 10.61 2.15
C THR A 251 -19.38 10.98 3.42
N MET A 252 -19.69 9.99 4.27
CA MET A 252 -20.38 10.23 5.53
C MET A 252 -19.62 11.16 6.47
N VAL A 253 -18.31 10.93 6.69
CA VAL A 253 -17.51 11.82 7.57
C VAL A 253 -17.33 13.21 6.98
N LEU A 254 -17.24 13.31 5.65
CA LEU A 254 -17.21 14.60 4.96
C LEU A 254 -18.53 15.37 5.16
N PHE A 255 -19.68 14.71 5.11
CA PHE A 255 -20.97 15.32 5.42
C PHE A 255 -21.08 15.76 6.87
N ILE A 256 -20.58 14.96 7.82
CA ILE A 256 -20.49 15.34 9.24
C ILE A 256 -19.64 16.62 9.39
N ARG A 257 -18.47 16.69 8.73
CA ARG A 257 -17.60 17.88 8.72
C ARG A 257 -18.32 19.10 8.15
N LEU A 258 -19.00 18.93 7.01
CA LEU A 258 -19.78 19.99 6.38
C LEU A 258 -20.85 20.54 7.32
N LEU A 259 -21.67 19.66 7.90
CA LEU A 259 -22.73 20.08 8.82
C LEU A 259 -22.20 20.86 10.01
N LEU A 260 -21.12 20.39 10.64
CA LEU A 260 -20.48 21.08 11.76
C LEU A 260 -19.94 22.46 11.34
N SER A 261 -19.26 22.53 10.19
CA SER A 261 -18.71 23.79 9.67
C SER A 261 -19.81 24.81 9.39
N LEU A 262 -20.89 24.40 8.73
CA LEU A 262 -22.04 25.26 8.44
C LEU A 262 -22.76 25.70 9.71
N ALA A 263 -22.96 24.79 10.67
CA ALA A 263 -23.59 25.08 11.96
C ALA A 263 -22.79 26.09 12.78
N TRP A 264 -21.45 26.01 12.77
CA TRP A 264 -20.59 26.99 13.45
C TRP A 264 -20.67 28.36 12.80
N GLY A 265 -20.56 28.42 11.47
CA GLY A 265 -20.61 29.68 10.73
C GLY A 265 -21.94 30.42 10.84
N ARG A 266 -23.02 29.71 11.23
CA ARG A 266 -24.40 30.23 11.30
C ARG A 266 -25.00 30.19 12.70
N PHE A 267 -24.20 29.89 13.73
CA PHE A 267 -24.69 29.61 15.07
C PHE A 267 -25.56 30.74 15.67
N GLU A 268 -25.18 31.99 15.44
CA GLU A 268 -25.92 33.18 15.92
C GLU A 268 -27.23 33.42 15.17
N VAL A 269 -27.36 32.89 13.94
CA VAL A 269 -28.57 33.05 13.12
C VAL A 269 -29.57 31.93 13.40
N GLY A 270 -29.09 30.71 13.62
CA GLY A 270 -29.92 29.56 13.90
C GLY A 270 -29.10 28.39 14.43
N LYS A 271 -29.45 27.95 15.64
CA LYS A 271 -28.87 26.75 16.25
C LYS A 271 -29.48 25.50 15.61
N LEU A 272 -28.73 24.40 15.61
CA LEU A 272 -29.29 23.10 15.26
C LEU A 272 -30.44 22.77 16.21
N LYS A 273 -31.56 22.33 15.64
CA LYS A 273 -32.71 21.84 16.40
C LYS A 273 -32.32 20.54 17.10
N ARG A 274 -32.96 20.23 18.23
CA ARG A 274 -32.69 19.00 19.02
C ARG A 274 -32.74 17.73 18.15
N GLU A 275 -33.67 17.67 17.21
CA GLU A 275 -33.81 16.55 16.26
C GLU A 275 -32.58 16.44 15.33
N GLN A 276 -32.09 17.57 14.81
CA GLN A 276 -30.89 17.62 13.94
C GLN A 276 -29.62 17.23 14.71
N VAL A 277 -29.53 17.61 15.98
CA VAL A 277 -28.44 17.20 16.87
C VAL A 277 -28.46 15.69 17.12
N ALA A 278 -29.65 15.10 17.33
CA ALA A 278 -29.80 13.65 17.50
C ALA A 278 -29.37 12.89 16.22
N VAL A 279 -29.70 13.39 15.03
CA VAL A 279 -29.23 12.83 13.76
C VAL A 279 -27.71 12.88 13.67
N LEU A 280 -27.09 14.01 14.02
CA LEU A 280 -25.63 14.16 14.05
C LEU A 280 -24.99 13.17 15.03
N GLU A 281 -25.53 13.03 16.24
CA GLU A 281 -25.03 12.08 17.23
C GLU A 281 -25.08 10.64 16.71
N GLN A 282 -26.23 10.23 16.17
CA GLN A 282 -26.40 8.90 15.59
C GLN A 282 -25.44 8.66 14.42
N ALA A 283 -25.24 9.67 13.57
CA ALA A 283 -24.31 9.56 12.45
C ALA A 283 -22.86 9.39 12.88
N VAL A 284 -22.42 10.12 13.92
CA VAL A 284 -21.08 9.93 14.48
C VAL A 284 -20.92 8.52 15.05
N ASP A 285 -21.93 7.99 15.74
CA ASP A 285 -21.88 6.61 16.27
C ASP A 285 -21.80 5.56 15.17
N VAL A 286 -22.63 5.69 14.13
CA VAL A 286 -22.63 4.78 12.98
C VAL A 286 -21.31 4.89 12.24
N TYR A 287 -20.83 6.10 11.93
CA TYR A 287 -19.54 6.30 11.25
C TYR A 287 -18.39 5.68 12.03
N THR A 288 -18.25 5.99 13.32
CA THR A 288 -17.11 5.52 14.11
C THR A 288 -17.12 4.00 14.27
N THR A 289 -18.29 3.40 14.47
CA THR A 289 -18.44 1.94 14.60
C THR A 289 -18.15 1.23 13.27
N GLU A 290 -18.73 1.71 12.16
CA GLU A 290 -18.55 1.11 10.83
C GLU A 290 -17.13 1.31 10.30
N PHE A 291 -16.53 2.47 10.53
CA PHE A 291 -15.16 2.75 10.14
C PHE A 291 -14.16 1.91 10.94
N GLU A 292 -14.38 1.72 12.26
CA GLU A 292 -13.57 0.80 13.04
C GLU A 292 -13.70 -0.64 12.51
N ARG A 293 -14.93 -1.09 12.23
CA ARG A 293 -15.20 -2.42 11.64
C ARG A 293 -14.45 -2.61 10.33
N PHE A 294 -14.51 -1.61 9.44
CA PHE A 294 -13.80 -1.63 8.18
C PHE A 294 -12.28 -1.70 8.37
N VAL A 295 -11.71 -0.84 9.24
CA VAL A 295 -10.26 -0.80 9.46
C VAL A 295 -9.75 -2.09 10.13
N ARG A 296 -10.53 -2.70 11.03
CA ARG A 296 -10.21 -4.04 11.58
C ARG A 296 -10.18 -5.10 10.50
N PHE A 297 -11.20 -5.13 9.65
CA PHE A 297 -11.29 -6.07 8.54
C PHE A 297 -10.11 -5.91 7.56
N ILE A 298 -9.84 -4.69 7.07
CA ILE A 298 -8.77 -4.49 6.09
C ILE A 298 -7.38 -4.76 6.70
N SER A 299 -7.22 -4.57 8.00
CA SER A 299 -6.01 -4.97 8.74
C SER A 299 -5.76 -6.47 8.67
N GLU A 300 -6.81 -7.27 8.86
CA GLU A 300 -6.75 -8.73 8.71
C GLU A 300 -6.43 -9.14 7.27
N VAL A 301 -7.09 -8.52 6.28
CA VAL A 301 -6.81 -8.78 4.86
C VAL A 301 -5.34 -8.50 4.55
N PHE A 302 -4.83 -7.32 4.96
CA PHE A 302 -3.44 -6.96 4.70
C PHE A 302 -2.45 -7.83 5.47
N ALA A 303 -2.82 -8.37 6.63
CA ALA A 303 -1.95 -9.24 7.43
C ALA A 303 -1.70 -10.58 6.76
N ASN A 304 -2.67 -11.06 5.99
CA ASN A 304 -2.65 -12.39 5.41
C ASN A 304 -2.39 -12.39 3.90
N SER A 305 -2.67 -11.28 3.20
CA SER A 305 -2.45 -11.17 1.75
C SER A 305 -0.98 -11.34 1.39
N PRO A 306 -0.62 -12.32 0.53
CA PRO A 306 0.77 -12.52 0.14
C PRO A 306 1.26 -11.39 -0.77
N PHE A 307 2.57 -11.13 -0.74
CA PHE A 307 3.24 -10.21 -1.68
C PHE A 307 3.68 -10.93 -2.96
N PHE A 308 4.00 -12.22 -2.82
CA PHE A 308 4.47 -13.09 -3.89
C PHE A 308 3.71 -14.41 -3.89
N ILE A 309 3.57 -14.99 -5.06
CA ILE A 309 2.98 -16.31 -5.27
C ILE A 309 3.97 -17.18 -6.04
N SER A 310 3.80 -18.51 -6.01
CA SER A 310 4.62 -19.37 -6.86
C SER A 310 4.25 -19.18 -8.34
N ALA A 311 5.24 -19.33 -9.23
CA ALA A 311 5.03 -19.30 -10.66
C ALA A 311 3.96 -20.32 -11.11
N GLU A 312 3.85 -21.43 -10.38
CA GLU A 312 2.84 -22.45 -10.56
C GLU A 312 1.42 -21.93 -10.36
N VAL A 313 1.19 -21.26 -9.23
CA VAL A 313 -0.10 -20.68 -8.85
C VAL A 313 -0.47 -19.48 -9.72
N ALA A 314 0.53 -18.79 -10.27
CA ALA A 314 0.32 -17.70 -11.23
C ALA A 314 -0.06 -18.18 -12.66
N GLY A 315 -0.16 -19.49 -12.90
CA GLY A 315 -0.46 -20.07 -14.22
C GLY A 315 0.78 -20.23 -15.12
N GLY A 316 1.99 -20.13 -14.58
CA GLY A 316 3.26 -20.18 -15.33
C GLY A 316 3.72 -21.58 -15.77
N ILE A 317 2.98 -22.66 -15.49
CA ILE A 317 3.35 -24.04 -15.89
C ILE A 317 2.74 -24.50 -17.22
N GLU A 318 2.46 -23.60 -18.16
CA GLU A 318 2.42 -24.02 -19.56
C GLU A 318 3.79 -23.85 -20.26
N ALA A 319 4.76 -23.17 -19.64
CA ALA A 319 6.06 -22.88 -20.27
C ALA A 319 7.26 -23.70 -19.76
N ARG A 320 7.09 -24.58 -18.77
CA ARG A 320 8.20 -25.35 -18.14
C ARG A 320 8.08 -26.88 -18.17
N LYS A 321 7.24 -27.43 -19.04
CA LYS A 321 7.37 -28.82 -19.50
C LYS A 321 7.92 -28.82 -20.93
N ASN A 322 9.12 -28.28 -21.11
CA ASN A 322 9.90 -28.58 -22.32
C ASN A 322 10.88 -29.69 -21.93
N ASP A 323 10.58 -30.92 -22.36
CA ASP A 323 11.49 -32.08 -22.25
C ASP A 323 12.80 -31.91 -23.05
N ASP A 324 12.98 -30.77 -23.72
CA ASP A 324 14.10 -30.48 -24.60
C ASP A 324 15.41 -30.12 -23.89
N TYR A 325 15.39 -29.79 -22.58
CA TYR A 325 16.61 -29.51 -21.84
C TYR A 325 16.54 -29.89 -20.35
N LYS A 326 17.68 -30.35 -19.82
CA LYS A 326 17.86 -30.71 -18.42
C LYS A 326 18.93 -29.82 -17.80
N GLU A 327 18.55 -29.03 -16.81
CA GLU A 327 19.47 -28.18 -16.05
C GLU A 327 19.99 -28.94 -14.83
N ILE A 328 21.31 -28.91 -14.61
CA ILE A 328 22.00 -29.73 -13.60
C ILE A 328 23.11 -28.89 -12.97
N SER A 329 23.12 -28.83 -11.64
CA SER A 329 24.13 -28.11 -10.87
C SER A 329 25.27 -29.07 -10.49
N VAL A 330 26.50 -28.79 -10.90
CA VAL A 330 27.69 -29.62 -10.64
C VAL A 330 28.64 -28.84 -9.72
N ALA A 331 28.99 -29.42 -8.57
CA ALA A 331 29.91 -28.81 -7.62
C ALA A 331 31.34 -28.73 -8.18
N ALA A 332 32.11 -27.72 -7.77
CA ALA A 332 33.50 -27.56 -8.18
C ALA A 332 34.35 -28.81 -7.86
N GLY A 333 35.20 -29.24 -8.79
CA GLY A 333 36.01 -30.46 -8.66
C GLY A 333 35.26 -31.79 -8.84
N LYS A 334 34.00 -31.76 -9.30
CA LYS A 334 33.21 -32.97 -9.61
C LYS A 334 32.99 -33.12 -11.11
N THR A 335 32.95 -34.37 -11.56
CA THR A 335 32.57 -34.72 -12.92
C THR A 335 31.09 -35.06 -13.01
N TYR A 336 30.48 -34.80 -14.16
CA TYR A 336 29.13 -35.24 -14.45
C TYR A 336 29.09 -35.90 -15.83
N GLU A 337 28.44 -37.06 -15.91
CA GLU A 337 28.39 -37.89 -17.10
C GLU A 337 26.96 -37.98 -17.64
N VAL A 338 26.83 -37.79 -18.95
CA VAL A 338 25.56 -38.03 -19.67
C VAL A 338 25.72 -39.24 -20.57
N LEU A 339 24.90 -40.24 -20.35
CA LEU A 339 24.76 -41.44 -21.18
C LEU A 339 23.55 -41.29 -22.09
N GLY A 340 23.76 -41.45 -23.40
CA GLY A 340 22.70 -41.44 -24.41
C GLY A 340 22.78 -42.66 -25.32
N ILE A 341 21.64 -43.32 -25.55
CA ILE A 341 21.52 -44.40 -26.54
C ILE A 341 21.07 -43.78 -27.86
N ILE A 342 21.89 -43.89 -28.91
CA ILE A 342 21.55 -43.39 -30.24
C ILE A 342 20.93 -44.54 -31.06
N PRO A 343 19.65 -44.46 -31.48
CA PRO A 343 19.08 -45.42 -32.41
C PRO A 343 19.75 -45.30 -33.77
N SER A 344 20.01 -46.42 -34.44
CA SER A 344 20.89 -46.56 -35.62
C SER A 344 20.49 -45.80 -36.89
N ALA A 345 19.48 -44.93 -36.83
CA ALA A 345 18.94 -44.18 -37.97
C ALA A 345 19.34 -42.69 -38.00
N SER A 346 20.05 -42.16 -36.99
CA SER A 346 20.43 -40.75 -36.92
C SER A 346 21.95 -40.55 -36.98
N LEU A 347 22.45 -40.15 -38.16
CA LEU A 347 23.88 -39.90 -38.41
C LEU A 347 24.40 -38.57 -37.85
N HIS A 348 23.54 -37.73 -37.27
CA HIS A 348 23.91 -36.42 -36.72
C HIS A 348 23.21 -36.18 -35.37
N HIS A 349 23.98 -36.22 -34.28
CA HIS A 349 23.54 -35.81 -32.95
C HIS A 349 24.19 -34.47 -32.60
N LYS A 350 23.39 -33.43 -32.34
CA LYS A 350 23.87 -32.09 -31.94
C LYS A 350 23.44 -31.82 -30.50
N MET A 351 24.40 -31.79 -29.59
CA MET A 351 24.21 -31.35 -28.21
C MET A 351 24.67 -29.89 -28.09
N LYS A 352 23.79 -28.99 -27.66
CA LYS A 352 24.09 -27.55 -27.49
C LYS A 352 24.10 -27.21 -26.01
N ARG A 353 25.24 -26.75 -25.49
CA ARG A 353 25.40 -26.34 -24.09
C ARG A 353 25.51 -24.83 -23.98
N ARG A 354 24.99 -24.26 -22.89
CA ARG A 354 25.28 -22.90 -22.43
C ARG A 354 25.81 -23.02 -21.00
N VAL A 355 27.03 -22.54 -20.76
CA VAL A 355 27.62 -22.45 -19.42
C VAL A 355 27.51 -21.01 -18.97
N LEU A 356 27.02 -20.79 -17.76
CA LEU A 356 27.03 -19.49 -17.10
C LEU A 356 28.34 -19.42 -16.29
N ASP A 357 29.23 -18.50 -16.64
CA ASP A 357 30.39 -18.03 -15.86
C ASP A 357 31.70 -18.86 -15.74
N SER A 358 32.10 -19.68 -16.72
CA SER A 358 33.54 -20.07 -16.89
C SER A 358 33.83 -20.88 -18.17
N GLU A 359 35.09 -20.86 -18.62
CA GLU A 359 35.58 -21.76 -19.66
C GLU A 359 35.67 -23.21 -19.13
N SER A 360 35.16 -24.16 -19.91
CA SER A 360 35.22 -25.59 -19.60
C SER A 360 35.75 -26.36 -20.80
N PHE A 361 36.64 -27.33 -20.55
CA PHE A 361 37.21 -28.20 -21.58
C PHE A 361 36.42 -29.51 -21.67
N TYR A 362 36.37 -30.12 -22.86
CA TYR A 362 35.67 -31.38 -23.09
C TYR A 362 36.58 -32.42 -23.74
N LYS A 363 36.36 -33.69 -23.40
CA LYS A 363 36.94 -34.85 -24.09
C LYS A 363 35.79 -35.72 -24.60
N VAL A 364 35.69 -35.89 -25.91
CA VAL A 364 34.71 -36.80 -26.53
C VAL A 364 35.42 -38.13 -26.82
N ILE A 365 34.87 -39.23 -26.33
CA ILE A 365 35.31 -40.58 -26.68
C ILE A 365 34.15 -41.24 -27.43
N CYS A 366 34.35 -41.50 -28.73
CA CYS A 366 33.38 -42.20 -29.57
C CYS A 366 33.74 -43.68 -29.67
N VAL A 367 32.86 -44.55 -29.21
CA VAL A 367 32.93 -46.00 -29.46
C VAL A 367 31.63 -46.43 -30.17
N PRO A 368 31.66 -47.37 -31.13
CA PRO A 368 30.44 -47.78 -31.83
C PRO A 368 29.35 -48.23 -30.85
N LYS A 369 28.17 -47.59 -30.93
CA LYS A 369 26.93 -47.81 -30.14
C LYS A 369 26.85 -47.20 -28.73
N LEU A 370 27.86 -46.48 -28.24
CA LEU A 370 27.74 -45.72 -26.98
C LEU A 370 28.51 -44.39 -27.08
N MET A 371 27.83 -43.28 -26.82
CA MET A 371 28.49 -41.99 -26.58
C MET A 371 28.45 -41.68 -25.09
N THR A 372 29.62 -41.48 -24.51
CA THR A 372 29.78 -41.00 -23.13
C THR A 372 30.35 -39.59 -23.18
N TYR A 373 29.61 -38.63 -22.64
CA TYR A 373 30.09 -37.27 -22.44
C TYR A 373 30.56 -37.11 -21.00
N ILE A 374 31.85 -36.83 -20.80
CA ILE A 374 32.45 -36.60 -19.48
C ILE A 374 32.76 -35.11 -19.36
N TRP A 375 32.23 -34.46 -18.33
CA TRP A 375 32.57 -33.08 -17.97
C TRP A 375 33.50 -33.09 -16.76
N ASP A 376 34.67 -32.45 -16.89
CA ASP A 376 35.68 -32.39 -15.83
C ASP A 376 35.93 -30.94 -15.40
N TYR A 377 35.80 -30.70 -14.08
CA TYR A 377 35.87 -29.39 -13.43
C TYR A 377 37.02 -29.32 -12.41
N THR A 378 38.13 -30.02 -12.68
CA THR A 378 39.22 -30.24 -11.69
C THR A 378 40.47 -29.37 -11.83
N ILE A 379 40.62 -28.49 -12.83
CA ILE A 379 41.86 -27.70 -13.00
C ILE A 379 41.75 -26.32 -12.33
N ASN A 380 42.62 -26.09 -11.35
CA ASN A 380 42.76 -24.85 -10.59
C ASN A 380 44.20 -24.30 -10.77
N TRP A 381 44.32 -23.01 -11.15
CA TRP A 381 45.49 -22.10 -11.14
C TRP A 381 46.62 -22.25 -12.19
N LEU A 382 46.90 -21.17 -12.96
CA LEU A 382 48.17 -20.39 -12.95
C LEU A 382 48.26 -19.33 -14.09
N CYS A 383 48.95 -18.22 -13.77
CA CYS A 383 49.60 -17.20 -14.62
C CYS A 383 48.84 -15.92 -15.01
N ASP A 384 49.09 -14.89 -14.20
CA ASP A 384 49.65 -13.57 -14.54
C ASP A 384 50.04 -13.27 -16.00
N HIS A 385 49.85 -11.99 -16.34
CA HIS A 385 50.39 -11.15 -17.43
C HIS A 385 49.60 -10.99 -18.74
N ASP A 386 49.29 -9.71 -19.00
CA ASP A 386 48.96 -9.07 -20.27
C ASP A 386 49.67 -9.69 -21.47
N TRP A 387 48.96 -9.86 -22.59
CA TRP A 387 49.32 -9.24 -23.89
C TRP A 387 48.09 -9.22 -24.80
N LYS A 388 47.90 -8.05 -25.44
CA LYS A 388 47.02 -7.84 -26.60
C LYS A 388 47.61 -8.49 -27.86
N LEU A 389 46.72 -9.01 -28.70
CA LEU A 389 46.61 -8.63 -30.11
C LEU A 389 45.15 -8.78 -30.55
#